data_AF-A0A1A0VGZ8-F1
#
_entry.id   AF-A0A1A0VGZ8-F1
#
_cell.length_a   1.000
_cell.length_b   1.000
_cell.length_c   1.000
_cell.angle_alpha   90.00
_cell.angle_beta   90.00
_cell.angle_gamma   90.00
#
_symmetry.space_group_name_H-M   'P 1'
#
loop_
_entity.id
_entity.type
_entity.pdbx_description
1 polymer ?
#
loop_
_entity_poly.entity_id
_entity_poly.type
_entity_poly.pdbx_seq_one_letter_code
_entity_poly.pdbx_strand_id
1 'polypeptide(L)' 'MSRPWSLAWATVTAVFAITSAAEGRADPPMPGDECTVLHSTTRDVNDRPMWCNPTTTGPHALVWQYGGPS' A
#
# COMPACT_ATOMS: atom_id res chain seq x y z
N MET A 1 1.69 -21.68 55.23
CA MET A 1 1.66 -20.27 54.76
C MET A 1 2.92 -20.00 53.95
N SER A 2 2.84 -20.02 52.62
CA SER A 2 3.87 -19.42 51.75
C SER A 2 3.27 -19.17 50.35
N ARG A 3 2.89 -17.91 50.07
CA ARG A 3 2.61 -17.35 48.74
C ARG A 3 3.85 -16.57 48.29
N PRO A 4 4.37 -16.83 47.10
CA PRO A 4 5.01 -15.80 46.28
C PRO A 4 4.19 -15.64 44.99
N TRP A 5 3.28 -14.68 44.88
CA TRP A 5 3.54 -13.31 44.40
C TRP A 5 4.54 -13.23 43.25
N SER A 6 4.03 -12.96 42.04
CA SER A 6 4.58 -12.14 40.92
C SER A 6 4.05 -12.73 39.60
N LEU A 7 2.93 -12.25 39.04
CA LEU A 7 2.77 -11.09 38.14
C LEU A 7 3.77 -11.00 36.97
N ALA A 8 3.21 -10.64 35.81
CA ALA A 8 3.81 -10.10 34.57
C ALA A 8 4.05 -11.14 33.45
N TRP A 9 3.10 -11.31 32.52
CA TRP A 9 2.85 -10.52 31.30
C TRP A 9 3.80 -10.86 30.15
N ALA A 10 3.22 -11.28 29.02
CA ALA A 10 3.88 -11.22 27.71
C ALA A 10 2.84 -10.86 26.65
N THR A 11 2.48 -9.58 26.56
CA THR A 11 1.80 -9.04 25.38
C THR A 11 2.83 -8.93 24.26
N VAL A 12 2.78 -9.85 23.30
CA VAL A 12 3.59 -9.78 22.09
C VAL A 12 2.92 -8.79 21.15
N THR A 13 3.41 -7.55 21.10
CA THR A 13 2.98 -6.57 20.12
C THR A 13 3.73 -6.83 18.81
N ALA A 14 3.09 -7.51 17.86
CA ALA A 14 3.63 -7.66 16.51
C ALA A 14 3.50 -6.31 15.77
N VAL A 15 4.60 -5.57 15.67
CA VAL A 15 4.68 -4.38 14.83
C VAL A 15 4.95 -4.85 13.40
N PHE A 16 3.90 -4.90 12.57
CA PHE A 16 4.07 -5.03 11.13
C PHE A 16 4.56 -3.70 10.57
N ALA A 17 5.88 -3.57 10.42
CA ALA A 17 6.45 -2.49 9.64
C ALA A 17 6.13 -2.75 8.16
N ILE A 18 5.17 -2.02 7.61
CA ILE A 18 5.00 -1.92 6.16
C ILE A 18 6.21 -1.13 5.67
N THR A 19 7.26 -1.83 5.25
CA THR A 19 8.36 -1.21 4.52
C THR A 19 7.82 -0.86 3.15
N SER A 20 7.31 0.37 2.98
CA SER A 20 7.18 0.94 1.65
C SER A 20 8.58 0.92 1.04
N ALA A 21 8.74 0.17 -0.04
CA ALA A 21 9.98 0.12 -0.79
C ALA A 21 10.33 1.57 -1.17
N ALA A 22 11.34 2.12 -0.50
CA ALA A 22 11.96 3.38 -0.90
C ALA A 22 12.86 3.07 -2.09
N GLU A 23 12.23 2.73 -3.22
CA GLU A 23 12.85 2.79 -4.53
C GLU A 23 13.14 4.27 -4.77
N GLY A 24 14.42 4.62 -4.95
CA GLY A 24 14.89 6.01 -4.90
C GLY A 24 13.97 6.93 -5.69
N ARG A 25 13.39 7.93 -5.01
CA ARG A 25 12.31 8.84 -5.47
C ARG A 25 12.14 8.84 -7.00
N ALA A 26 11.43 7.83 -7.51
CA ALA A 26 10.91 7.91 -8.86
C ALA A 26 9.92 9.07 -8.88
N ASP A 27 9.86 9.80 -10.00
CA ASP A 27 8.79 10.78 -10.18
C ASP A 27 7.45 10.08 -9.89
N PRO A 28 6.52 10.72 -9.15
CA PRO A 28 5.22 10.13 -8.92
C PRO A 28 4.60 9.72 -10.26
N PRO A 29 4.03 8.51 -10.37
CA PRO A 29 3.50 8.05 -11.65
C PRO A 29 2.40 8.98 -12.15
N MET A 30 2.27 9.10 -13.46
CA MET A 30 1.19 9.83 -14.11
C MET A 30 0.00 8.92 -14.39
N PRO A 31 -1.21 9.49 -14.55
CA PRO A 31 -2.35 8.74 -15.04
C PRO A 31 -2.04 8.09 -16.39
N GLY A 32 -2.32 6.80 -16.50
CA GLY A 32 -2.02 6.01 -17.69
C GLY A 32 -0.65 5.34 -17.69
N ASP A 33 0.26 5.69 -16.76
CA ASP A 33 1.49 4.92 -16.58
C ASP A 33 1.18 3.49 -16.15
N GLU A 34 1.99 2.55 -16.64
CA GLU A 34 1.86 1.14 -16.32
C GLU A 34 2.12 0.89 -14.82
N CYS A 35 1.35 -0.05 -14.28
CA CYS A 35 1.51 -0.53 -12.93
C CYS A 35 1.40 -2.05 -12.92
N THR A 36 1.98 -2.70 -11.91
CA THR A 36 2.11 -4.16 -11.92
C THR A 36 1.20 -4.88 -10.94
N VAL A 37 0.57 -4.14 -10.01
CA VAL A 37 -0.20 -4.70 -8.91
C VAL A 37 -1.63 -4.15 -8.93
N LEU A 38 -2.57 -4.98 -9.37
CA LEU A 38 -4.00 -4.66 -9.39
C LEU A 38 -4.47 -4.17 -8.01
N HIS A 39 -5.25 -3.08 -8.01
CA HIS A 39 -5.77 -2.37 -6.85
C HIS A 39 -4.72 -1.73 -5.92
N SER A 40 -3.45 -1.69 -6.31
CA SER A 40 -2.46 -0.86 -5.60
C SER A 40 -2.88 0.60 -5.62
N THR A 41 -2.51 1.35 -4.59
CA THR A 41 -2.73 2.78 -4.49
C THR A 41 -1.41 3.54 -4.57
N THR A 42 -1.48 4.73 -5.15
CA THR A 42 -0.37 5.70 -5.15
C THR A 42 -0.93 7.12 -5.14
N ARG A 43 -0.06 8.13 -5.14
CA ARG A 43 -0.43 9.54 -5.26
C ARG A 43 0.33 10.19 -6.40
N ASP A 44 -0.35 11.07 -7.13
CA ASP A 44 0.30 11.90 -8.15
C ASP A 44 1.09 13.07 -7.52
N VAL A 45 1.72 13.89 -8.37
CA VAL A 45 2.47 15.09 -7.96
C VAL A 45 1.64 16.14 -7.21
N ASN A 46 0.31 16.07 -7.29
CA ASN A 46 -0.64 16.95 -6.61
C ASN A 46 -1.27 16.28 -5.37
N ASP A 47 -0.68 15.18 -4.87
CA ASP A 47 -1.17 14.36 -3.75
C ASP A 47 -2.55 13.74 -3.99
N ARG A 48 -3.00 13.62 -5.24
CA ARG A 48 -4.30 13.00 -5.56
C ARG A 48 -4.16 11.49 -5.61
N PRO A 49 -5.08 10.73 -4.97
CA PRO A 49 -5.01 9.28 -4.96
C PRO A 49 -5.30 8.71 -6.35
N MET A 50 -4.52 7.71 -6.73
CA MET A 50 -4.71 6.90 -7.93
C MET A 50 -4.72 5.42 -7.56
N TRP A 51 -5.38 4.64 -8.39
CA TRP A 51 -5.47 3.19 -8.27
C TRP A 51 -4.92 2.52 -9.52
N CYS A 52 -4.21 1.41 -9.32
CA CYS A 52 -3.75 0.56 -10.39
C CYS A 52 -4.90 -0.36 -10.83
N ASN A 53 -5.51 -0.07 -11.97
CA ASN A 53 -6.70 -0.76 -12.44
C ASN A 53 -6.55 -1.20 -13.90
N PRO A 54 -7.30 -2.22 -14.36
CA PRO A 54 -7.28 -2.64 -15.75
C PRO A 54 -7.81 -1.53 -16.65
N THR A 55 -7.27 -1.41 -17.86
CA THR A 55 -7.89 -0.59 -18.90
C THR A 55 -9.15 -1.27 -19.41
N THR A 56 -10.27 -0.52 -19.47
CA THR A 56 -11.53 -1.00 -20.07
C THR A 56 -11.40 -1.19 -21.59
N THR A 57 -10.47 -0.47 -22.21
CA THR A 57 -10.19 -0.51 -23.64
C THR A 57 -8.70 -0.77 -23.91
N GLY A 58 -8.37 -1.21 -25.12
CA GLY A 58 -6.98 -1.45 -25.52
C GLY A 58 -6.41 -2.79 -24.99
N PRO A 59 -5.10 -2.88 -24.71
CA PRO A 59 -4.39 -4.14 -24.47
C PRO A 59 -4.67 -4.83 -23.12
N HIS A 60 -5.74 -4.43 -22.41
CA HIS A 60 -6.07 -4.94 -21.07
C HIS A 60 -4.89 -4.88 -20.08
N ALA A 61 -4.13 -3.77 -20.13
CA ALA A 61 -3.01 -3.53 -19.23
C ALA A 61 -3.49 -2.97 -17.88
N LEU A 62 -2.65 -3.07 -16.87
CA LEU A 62 -2.85 -2.39 -15.59
C LEU A 62 -2.19 -1.01 -15.66
N VAL A 63 -2.97 0.03 -15.41
CA VAL A 63 -2.48 1.42 -15.42
C VAL A 63 -2.99 2.21 -14.22
N TRP A 64 -2.26 3.26 -13.85
CA TRP A 64 -2.69 4.21 -12.82
C TRP A 64 -3.86 5.05 -13.31
N GLN A 65 -4.98 5.03 -12.58
CA GLN A 65 -6.22 5.72 -12.95
C GLN A 65 -6.81 6.45 -11.74
N TYR A 66 -7.53 7.53 -12.03
CA TYR A 66 -8.39 8.18 -11.04
C TYR A 66 -9.74 7.45 -10.98
N GLY A 67 -10.22 7.20 -9.76
CA GLY A 67 -11.42 6.38 -9.54
C GLY A 67 -11.03 4.97 -9.14
N GLY A 68 -11.44 4.59 -7.94
CA GLY A 68 -11.06 3.33 -7.32
C GLY A 68 -11.98 2.22 -7.77
N PRO A 69 -11.68 0.97 -7.37
CA PRO A 69 -12.67 -0.09 -7.51
C PRO A 69 -14.00 0.36 -6.89
N SER A 70 -15.07 0.28 -7.69
CA SER A 70 -16.46 0.56 -7.31
C SER A 70 -17.17 -0.68 -6.79
#